data_AF-A0A1G1LFV8-F1
#
_entry.id   AF-A0A1G1LFV8-F1
#
_cell.length_a   1.000
_cell.length_b   1.000
_cell.length_c   1.000
_cell.angle_alpha   90.00
_cell.angle_beta   90.00
_cell.angle_gamma   90.00
#
_symmetry.space_group_name_H-M   'P 1'
#
loop_
_entity.id
_entity.type
_entity.pdbx_description
1 polymer ?
#
loop_
_entity_poly.entity_id
_entity_poly.type
_entity_poly.pdbx_seq_one_letter_code
_entity_poly.pdbx_strand_id
1 'polypeptide(L)'
;MRILFYLVLAGLAALAIRQIFALSVKGNSALKLRPKVRKKLARGVWVQVYDTDSLEEACSLEARLEEEDLECIVYEQGRKDVHGNPLKGFGIAVPRVSVSHAQKIIVQMPG
;
A
#
# COMPACT_ATOMS: atom_id res chain seq x y z
N MET A 1 -29.56 -31.78 35.10
CA MET A 1 -28.10 -31.49 35.15
C MET A 1 -27.44 -31.38 33.77
N ARG A 2 -27.68 -32.31 32.83
CA ARG A 2 -27.07 -32.24 31.47
C ARG A 2 -27.45 -30.99 30.66
N ILE A 3 -28.72 -30.58 30.69
CA ILE A 3 -29.22 -29.41 29.93
C ILE A 3 -28.62 -28.09 30.43
N LEU A 4 -28.47 -27.93 31.76
CA LEU A 4 -27.80 -26.77 32.35
C LEU A 4 -26.32 -26.69 31.93
N PHE A 5 -25.66 -27.85 31.81
CA PHE A 5 -24.26 -27.92 31.36
C PHE A 5 -24.11 -27.42 29.90
N TYR A 6 -25.02 -27.81 29.01
CA TYR A 6 -25.00 -27.34 27.61
C TYR A 6 -25.28 -25.84 27.48
N LEU A 7 -26.17 -25.28 28.29
CA LEU A 7 -26.45 -23.84 28.28
C LEU A 7 -25.23 -23.01 28.72
N VAL A 8 -24.52 -23.46 29.76
CA VAL A 8 -23.28 -22.83 30.22
C VAL A 8 -22.17 -22.96 29.18
N LEU A 9 -22.03 -24.13 28.56
CA LEU A 9 -21.02 -24.39 27.52
C LEU A 9 -21.28 -23.54 26.26
N ALA A 10 -22.53 -23.41 25.84
CA ALA A 10 -22.92 -22.55 24.72
C ALA A 10 -22.66 -21.06 25.01
N GLY A 11 -22.90 -20.60 26.24
CA GLY A 11 -22.59 -19.23 26.66
C GLY A 11 -21.09 -18.92 26.64
N LEU A 12 -20.25 -19.85 27.13
CA LEU A 12 -18.80 -19.71 27.09
C LEU A 12 -18.24 -19.73 25.65
N ALA A 13 -18.78 -20.60 24.80
CA ALA A 13 -18.41 -20.65 23.39
C ALA A 13 -18.77 -19.35 22.65
N ALA A 14 -19.96 -18.79 22.89
CA ALA A 14 -20.37 -17.51 22.31
C ALA A 14 -19.48 -16.34 22.77
N LEU A 15 -19.07 -16.34 24.05
CA LEU A 15 -18.13 -15.34 24.59
C LEU A 15 -16.74 -15.46 23.96
N ALA A 16 -16.23 -16.68 23.79
CA ALA A 16 -14.94 -16.92 23.14
C ALA A 16 -14.97 -16.49 21.66
N ILE A 17 -16.02 -16.82 20.91
CA ILE A 17 -16.19 -16.39 19.51
C ILE A 17 -16.22 -14.86 19.42
N ARG A 18 -16.94 -14.18 20.32
CA ARG A 18 -17.00 -12.71 20.35
C ARG A 18 -15.63 -12.07 20.61
N GLN A 19 -14.81 -12.65 21.49
CA GLN A 19 -13.46 -12.15 21.75
C GLN A 19 -12.52 -12.35 20.54
N ILE A 20 -12.60 -13.50 19.87
CA ILE A 20 -11.83 -13.78 18.66
C ILE A 20 -12.26 -12.84 17.52
N PHE A 21 -13.55 -12.60 17.34
CA PHE A 21 -14.05 -11.64 16.35
C PHE A 21 -13.64 -10.20 16.67
N ALA A 22 -13.67 -9.79 17.93
CA ALA A 22 -13.24 -8.45 18.35
C ALA A 22 -11.73 -8.21 18.12
N LEU A 23 -10.91 -9.24 18.31
CA LEU A 23 -9.47 -9.19 18.02
C LEU A 23 -9.21 -9.24 16.50
N SER A 24 -9.98 -10.03 15.75
CA SER A 24 -9.84 -10.14 14.28
C SER A 24 -10.21 -8.83 13.57
N VAL A 25 -11.24 -8.12 14.04
CA VAL A 25 -11.60 -6.78 13.52
C VAL A 25 -10.53 -5.72 13.86
N LYS A 26 -9.74 -5.92 14.92
CA LYS A 26 -8.68 -5.00 15.34
C LYS A 26 -7.32 -5.30 14.70
N GLY A 27 -7.16 -6.48 14.08
CA GLY A 27 -5.91 -6.98 13.50
C GLY A 27 -5.78 -6.87 11.98
N ASN A 28 -6.87 -6.63 11.24
CA ASN A 28 -6.79 -6.39 9.79
C ASN A 28 -6.76 -4.89 9.50
N SER A 29 -5.53 -4.42 9.27
CA SER A 29 -5.24 -3.27 8.43
C SER A 29 -5.66 -1.92 9.01
N ALA A 30 -5.04 -1.58 10.14
CA ALA A 30 -4.57 -0.21 10.34
C ALA A 30 -3.46 0.13 9.31
N LEU A 31 -3.74 -0.02 8.01
CA LEU A 31 -3.22 0.96 7.07
C LEU A 31 -3.91 2.24 7.52
N LYS A 32 -3.16 3.10 8.22
CA LYS A 32 -3.50 4.51 8.36
C LYS A 32 -3.56 5.07 6.94
N LEU A 33 -4.69 4.86 6.26
CA LEU A 33 -5.15 5.78 5.26
C LEU A 33 -5.40 7.06 6.04
N ARG A 34 -4.33 7.85 6.16
CA ARG A 34 -4.44 9.28 6.32
C ARG A 34 -5.57 9.68 5.36
N PRO A 35 -6.55 10.48 5.78
CA PRO A 35 -7.44 11.09 4.81
C PRO A 35 -6.55 11.93 3.91
N LYS A 36 -6.06 11.34 2.81
CA LYS A 36 -5.44 12.01 1.68
C LYS A 36 -6.56 12.93 1.24
N VAL A 37 -6.48 14.18 1.70
CA VAL A 37 -7.13 15.32 1.09
C VAL A 37 -6.99 15.03 -0.40
N ARG A 38 -8.12 14.77 -1.08
CA ARG A 38 -8.11 14.42 -2.49
C ARG A 38 -7.59 15.64 -3.23
N LYS A 39 -6.26 15.79 -3.28
CA LYS A 39 -5.60 16.68 -4.21
C LYS A 39 -6.10 16.24 -5.56
N LYS A 40 -6.63 17.21 -6.27
CA LYS A 40 -7.40 17.03 -7.49
C LYS A 40 -6.42 16.42 -8.50
N LEU A 41 -6.39 15.07 -8.58
CA LEU A 41 -5.45 14.30 -9.40
C LEU A 41 -5.24 15.08 -10.69
N ALA A 42 -4.03 15.57 -10.91
CA ALA A 42 -3.77 16.46 -12.04
C ALA A 42 -4.21 15.73 -13.31
N ARG A 43 -5.28 16.22 -13.95
CA ARG A 43 -5.79 15.67 -15.22
C ARG A 43 -4.72 15.97 -16.27
N GLY A 44 -3.81 15.03 -16.49
CA GLY A 44 -2.64 15.24 -17.33
C GLY A 44 -1.84 13.97 -17.59
N VAL A 45 -0.76 14.13 -18.36
CA VAL A 45 0.18 13.05 -18.68
C VAL A 45 1.00 12.71 -17.45
N TRP A 46 0.99 11.44 -17.07
CA TRP A 46 1.84 10.87 -16.04
C TRP A 46 3.11 10.34 -16.70
N VAL A 47 4.26 10.60 -16.08
CA VAL A 47 5.57 10.21 -16.59
C VAL A 47 6.24 9.33 -15.54
N GLN A 48 6.71 8.16 -15.97
CA GLN A 48 7.52 7.31 -15.12
C GLN A 48 8.88 7.98 -14.88
N VAL A 49 9.22 8.18 -13.62
CA VAL A 49 10.48 8.81 -13.20
C VAL A 49 11.46 7.83 -12.58
N TYR A 50 10.98 6.69 -12.09
CA TYR A 50 11.82 5.66 -11.48
C TYR A 50 11.32 4.25 -11.82
N ASP A 51 12.25 3.31 -11.88
CA ASP A 51 12.02 1.89 -12.18
C ASP A 51 12.87 1.06 -11.20
N THR A 52 12.23 0.18 -10.45
CA THR A 52 12.90 -0.71 -9.49
C THR A 52 12.28 -2.09 -9.55
N ASP A 53 13.04 -3.13 -9.22
CA ASP A 53 12.55 -4.50 -9.05
C ASP A 53 12.08 -4.78 -7.60
N SER A 54 12.33 -3.85 -6.68
CA SER A 54 11.98 -3.95 -5.27
C SER A 54 10.76 -3.09 -4.90
N LEU A 55 9.73 -3.74 -4.33
CA LEU A 55 8.56 -3.04 -3.80
C LEU A 55 8.93 -2.14 -2.61
N GLU A 56 9.89 -2.56 -1.78
CA GLU A 56 10.32 -1.80 -0.60
C GLU A 56 10.98 -0.48 -1.00
N GLU A 57 11.81 -0.51 -2.05
CA GLU A 57 12.43 0.69 -2.60
C GLU A 57 11.34 1.61 -3.20
N ALA A 58 10.38 1.04 -3.94
CA ALA A 58 9.29 1.81 -4.51
C ALA A 58 8.42 2.51 -3.46
N CYS A 59 8.07 1.82 -2.37
CA CYS A 59 7.34 2.39 -1.24
C CYS A 59 8.17 3.45 -0.50
N SER A 60 9.47 3.23 -0.33
CA SER A 60 10.36 4.22 0.31
C SER A 60 10.42 5.52 -0.50
N LEU A 61 10.43 5.39 -1.82
CA LEU A 61 10.47 6.52 -2.74
C LEU A 61 9.11 7.25 -2.81
N GLU A 62 8.00 6.51 -2.79
CA GLU A 62 6.65 7.08 -2.64
C GLU A 62 6.55 7.92 -1.36
N ALA A 63 7.01 7.39 -0.23
CA ALA A 63 6.97 8.08 1.05
C ALA A 63 7.74 9.42 1.00
N ARG A 64 8.92 9.44 0.37
CA ARG A 64 9.71 10.68 0.21
C ARG A 64 9.08 11.69 -0.73
N LEU A 65 8.49 11.24 -1.83
CA LEU A 65 7.75 12.14 -2.72
C LEU A 65 6.53 12.72 -2.01
N GLU A 66 5.85 11.93 -1.18
CA GLU A 66 4.71 12.39 -0.38
C GLU A 66 5.14 13.37 0.74
N GLU A 67 6.33 13.19 1.34
CA GLU A 67 6.91 14.16 2.31
C GLU A 67 7.11 15.55 1.70
N GLU A 68 7.55 15.61 0.43
CA GLU A 68 7.71 16.85 -0.34
C GLU A 68 6.39 17.30 -1.02
N ASP A 69 5.27 16.70 -0.62
CA ASP A 69 3.92 17.01 -1.05
C ASP A 69 3.67 16.87 -2.58
N LEU A 70 4.36 15.91 -3.19
CA LEU A 70 4.24 15.55 -4.60
C LEU A 70 3.25 14.40 -4.82
N GLU A 71 2.37 14.57 -5.81
CA GLU A 71 1.53 13.49 -6.32
C GLU A 71 2.39 12.45 -7.03
N CYS A 72 2.32 11.21 -6.55
CA CYS A 72 2.98 10.06 -7.16
C CYS A 72 2.04 8.84 -7.15
N ILE A 73 2.27 7.92 -8.09
CA ILE A 73 1.64 6.61 -8.15
C ILE A 73 2.71 5.55 -8.31
N VAL A 74 2.59 4.47 -7.53
CA VAL A 74 3.37 3.25 -7.70
C VAL A 74 2.50 2.23 -8.42
N TYR A 75 3.05 1.58 -9.45
CA TYR A 75 2.36 0.53 -10.20
C TYR A 75 3.29 -0.62 -10.53
N GLU A 76 2.74 -1.82 -10.56
CA GLU A 76 3.48 -3.01 -11.00
C GLU A 76 3.59 -3.00 -12.53
N GLN A 77 4.82 -3.11 -13.02
CA GLN A 77 5.13 -3.26 -14.42
C GLN A 77 5.04 -4.75 -14.78
N GLY A 78 4.04 -5.10 -15.58
CA GLY A 78 3.93 -6.43 -16.18
C GLY A 78 4.94 -6.65 -17.31
N ARG A 79 6.25 -6.50 -17.04
CA ARG A 79 7.29 -6.81 -18.02
C ARG A 79 7.38 -8.31 -18.23
N LYS A 80 7.69 -8.71 -19.45
CA LYS A 80 7.99 -10.10 -19.79
C LYS A 80 9.40 -10.18 -20.33
N ASP A 81 10.14 -11.19 -19.91
CA ASP A 81 11.43 -11.48 -20.53
C ASP A 81 11.23 -12.00 -21.98
N VAL A 82 12.34 -12.19 -22.70
CA VAL A 82 12.32 -12.74 -24.08
C VAL A 82 11.74 -14.16 -24.15
N HIS A 83 11.58 -14.84 -23.01
CA HIS A 83 11.02 -16.17 -22.88
C HIS A 83 9.54 -16.16 -22.41
N GLY A 84 8.96 -14.99 -22.16
CA GLY A 84 7.58 -14.81 -21.71
C GLY A 84 7.36 -14.93 -20.20
N ASN A 85 8.41 -15.07 -19.38
CA ASN A 85 8.29 -15.10 -17.93
C ASN A 85 7.97 -13.69 -17.39
N PRO A 86 7.05 -13.58 -16.41
CA PRO A 86 6.73 -12.30 -15.80
C PRO A 86 7.92 -11.82 -14.97
N LEU A 87 8.45 -10.65 -15.33
CA LEU A 87 9.42 -9.92 -14.52
C LEU A 87 8.65 -8.95 -13.64
N LYS A 88 8.82 -9.09 -12.33
CA LYS A 88 8.30 -8.12 -11.37
C LYS A 88 9.16 -6.86 -11.47
N GLY A 89 8.55 -5.78 -11.93
CA GLY A 89 9.10 -4.43 -11.85
C GLY A 89 8.06 -3.52 -11.24
N PHE A 90 8.51 -2.46 -10.59
CA PHE A 90 7.68 -1.42 -10.01
C PHE A 90 8.08 -0.10 -10.63
N GLY A 91 7.11 0.55 -11.24
CA GLY A 91 7.26 1.89 -11.79
C GLY A 91 6.69 2.92 -10.85
N ILE A 92 7.36 4.06 -10.77
CA ILE A 92 6.87 5.22 -10.04
C ILE A 92 6.63 6.33 -11.05
N ALA A 93 5.39 6.79 -11.15
CA ALA A 93 5.02 7.87 -12.03
C ALA A 93 4.53 9.09 -11.26
N VAL A 94 4.85 10.26 -11.81
CA VAL A 94 4.42 11.55 -11.29
C VAL A 94 3.78 12.37 -12.43
N PRO A 95 2.95 13.37 -12.13
CA PRO A 95 2.46 14.30 -13.14
C PRO A 95 3.63 14.97 -13.87
N ARG A 96 3.50 15.20 -15.19
CA ARG A 96 4.54 15.83 -16.02
C ARG A 96 5.09 17.14 -15.43
N VAL A 97 4.24 17.93 -14.78
CA VAL A 97 4.62 19.21 -14.13
C VAL A 97 5.58 19.03 -12.95
N SER A 98 5.59 17.85 -12.35
CA SER A 98 6.36 17.52 -11.14
C SER A 98 7.61 16.70 -11.44
N VAL A 99 7.85 16.31 -12.70
CA VAL A 99 8.96 15.44 -13.10
C VAL A 99 10.31 16.01 -12.70
N SER A 100 10.56 17.29 -12.99
CA SER A 100 11.84 17.94 -12.64
C SER A 100 12.07 17.98 -11.13
N HIS A 101 11.01 18.14 -10.34
CA HIS A 101 11.12 18.13 -8.88
C HIS A 101 11.37 16.72 -8.36
N ALA A 102 10.61 15.74 -8.84
CA ALA A 102 10.78 14.33 -8.48
C ALA A 102 12.20 13.83 -8.81
N GLN A 103 12.72 14.15 -10.00
CA GLN A 103 14.09 13.79 -10.39
C GLN A 103 15.14 14.37 -9.43
N LYS A 104 14.96 15.62 -8.98
CA LYS A 104 15.86 16.24 -8.01
C LYS A 104 15.88 15.50 -6.67
N ILE A 105 14.72 15.07 -6.19
CA ILE A 105 14.59 14.30 -4.94
C ILE A 105 15.23 12.91 -5.09
N ILE A 106 15.02 12.26 -6.24
CA ILE A 106 15.60 10.95 -6.54
C ILE A 106 17.13 11.01 -6.55
N VAL A 107 17.73 12.02 -7.19
CA VAL A 107 19.21 12.18 -7.22
C VAL A 107 19.80 12.40 -5.82
N GLN A 108 19.02 12.94 -4.88
CA GLN A 108 19.46 13.17 -3.50
C GLN A 108 19.36 11.92 -2.62
N MET A 109 18.90 10.77 -3.15
CA MET A 109 18.88 9.53 -2.40
C MET A 109 20.26 8.87 -2.34
N PRO A 110 20.68 8.36 -1.17
CA PRO A 110 21.78 7.42 -1.12
C PRO A 110 21.32 6.11 -1.78
N GLY A 111 22.00 5.72 -2.86
CA GLY A 111 21.84 4.41 -3.50
C GLY A 111 22.65 3.33 -2.80
#